data_AF-A1TZJ2-F1
#
_entry.id   AF-A1TZJ2-F1
#
_cell.length_a   1.000
_cell.length_b   1.000
_cell.length_c   1.000
_cell.angle_alpha   90.00
_cell.angle_beta   90.00
_cell.angle_gamma   90.00
#
_symmetry.space_group_name_H-M   'P 1'
#
loop_
_entity.id
_entity.type
_entity.pdbx_description
1 polymer ?
#
loop_
_entity_poly.entity_id
_entity_poly.type
_entity_poly.pdbx_seq_one_letter_code
_entity_poly.pdbx_strand_id
1 'polypeptide(L)'
;MSCPSGPLSAFVQGLWSAAVSESVAEPVVKLLHSEACSSIWFSLAGDVRIGDIAIPEGVVVLPVEKVAAQVSLAPGSELAGIRFQPAIGYGLICQHFGRPTVLTREFRTIARITPGKV
;
A
#
# COMPACT_ATOMS: atom_id res chain seq x y z
N MET A 1 11.01 -5.43 -7.73
CA MET A 1 10.65 -5.70 -6.32
C MET A 1 11.93 -6.03 -5.57
N SER A 2 12.24 -5.28 -4.51
CA SER A 2 13.28 -5.68 -3.55
C SER A 2 12.61 -6.47 -2.42
N CYS A 3 13.11 -7.68 -2.14
CA CYS A 3 12.68 -8.46 -0.98
C CYS A 3 13.54 -8.03 0.22
N PRO A 4 12.95 -7.54 1.32
CA PRO A 4 13.72 -7.11 2.48
C PRO A 4 14.47 -8.28 3.12
N SER A 5 15.65 -8.00 3.66
CA SER A 5 16.43 -8.92 4.50
C SER A 5 16.53 -8.40 5.93
N GLY A 6 16.95 -9.28 6.86
CA GLY A 6 17.09 -8.92 8.27
C GLY A 6 15.75 -8.71 9.00
N PRO A 7 15.68 -7.86 10.03
CA PRO A 7 14.51 -7.77 10.91
C PRO A 7 13.16 -7.46 10.24
N LEU A 8 13.17 -6.81 9.08
CA LEU A 8 11.96 -6.44 8.36
C LEU A 8 11.39 -7.56 7.49
N SER A 9 12.19 -8.60 7.16
CA SER A 9 11.75 -9.68 6.27
C SER A 9 10.57 -10.50 6.83
N ALA A 10 10.46 -10.54 8.16
CA ALA A 10 9.36 -11.19 8.86
C ALA A 10 8.02 -10.46 8.68
N PHE A 11 8.04 -9.18 8.31
CA PHE A 11 6.85 -8.33 8.23
C PHE A 11 6.56 -7.83 6.82
N VAL A 12 7.59 -7.56 6.04
CA VAL A 12 7.48 -6.96 4.71
C VAL A 12 7.85 -8.00 3.66
N GLN A 13 6.94 -8.20 2.71
CA GLN A 13 7.13 -9.07 1.55
C GLN A 13 7.90 -8.35 0.43
N GLY A 14 7.67 -7.04 0.28
CA GLY A 14 8.36 -6.26 -0.74
C GLY A 14 8.14 -4.75 -0.63
N LEU A 15 9.09 -4.01 -1.17
CA LEU A 15 8.97 -2.57 -1.45
C LEU A 15 9.03 -2.33 -2.95
N TRP A 16 8.31 -1.32 -3.40
CA TRP A 16 8.26 -0.93 -4.80
C TRP A 16 7.88 0.53 -4.97
N SER A 17 8.20 1.06 -6.15
CA SER A 17 7.73 2.36 -6.64
C SER A 17 7.37 2.24 -8.11
N ALA A 18 6.48 3.12 -8.57
CA ALA A 18 6.02 3.24 -9.93
C ALA A 18 5.75 4.71 -10.24
N ALA A 19 6.12 5.14 -11.43
CA ALA A 19 5.80 6.45 -11.96
C ALA A 19 5.44 6.31 -13.44
N VAL A 20 4.45 7.07 -13.90
CA VAL A 20 4.01 7.09 -15.29
C VAL A 20 4.28 8.48 -15.86
N SER A 21 5.05 8.56 -16.95
CA SER A 21 5.34 9.83 -17.61
C SER A 21 4.06 10.47 -18.14
N GLU A 22 3.94 11.79 -18.00
CA GLU A 22 2.86 12.60 -18.60
C GLU A 22 2.83 12.54 -20.14
N SER A 23 3.96 12.17 -20.76
CA SER A 23 4.07 12.05 -22.23
C SER A 23 3.33 10.84 -22.82
N VAL A 24 2.88 9.90 -21.98
CA VAL A 24 2.13 8.73 -22.41
C VAL A 24 0.64 9.09 -22.44
N ALA A 25 -0.07 8.69 -23.50
CA ALA A 25 -1.49 9.00 -23.64
C ALA A 25 -2.41 8.09 -22.81
N GLU A 26 -2.01 6.82 -22.62
CA GLU A 26 -2.86 5.79 -22.03
C GLU A 26 -2.39 5.39 -20.61
N PRO A 27 -3.32 5.02 -19.71
CA PRO A 27 -2.97 4.50 -18.40
C PRO A 27 -2.13 3.22 -18.46
N VAL A 28 -1.18 3.10 -17.53
CA VAL A 28 -0.47 1.83 -17.30
C VAL A 28 -1.32 0.95 -16.40
N VAL A 29 -1.65 -0.25 -16.87
CA VAL A 29 -2.48 -1.21 -16.14
C VAL A 29 -1.66 -2.43 -15.73
N LYS A 30 -1.75 -2.80 -14.45
CA LYS A 30 -1.06 -3.96 -13.86
C LYS A 30 -2.00 -4.79 -13.01
N LEU A 31 -1.70 -6.08 -12.88
CA LEU A 31 -2.44 -6.96 -11.98
C LEU A 31 -1.88 -6.83 -10.56
N LEU A 32 -2.76 -6.60 -9.59
CA LEU A 32 -2.50 -6.73 -8.17
C LEU A 32 -3.00 -8.09 -7.71
N HIS A 33 -2.07 -8.97 -7.38
CA HIS A 33 -2.36 -10.33 -6.97
C HIS A 33 -2.93 -10.37 -5.55
N SER A 34 -4.05 -11.09 -5.38
CA SER A 34 -4.60 -11.38 -4.06
C SER A 34 -3.82 -12.51 -3.41
N GLU A 35 -2.95 -12.14 -2.47
CA GLU A 35 -2.13 -13.09 -1.72
C GLU A 35 -2.42 -13.06 -0.21
N ALA A 36 -3.61 -12.57 0.19
CA ALA A 36 -3.97 -12.32 1.59
C ALA A 36 -2.99 -11.36 2.32
N CYS A 37 -2.30 -10.53 1.54
CA CYS A 37 -1.43 -9.46 2.01
C CYS A 37 -2.22 -8.15 2.17
N SER A 38 -1.69 -7.27 3.00
CA SER A 38 -2.11 -5.87 3.11
C SER A 38 -0.95 -4.97 2.73
N SER A 39 -1.24 -3.72 2.36
CA SER A 39 -0.20 -2.79 1.88
C SER A 39 -0.38 -1.39 2.47
N ILE A 40 0.71 -0.63 2.56
CA ILE A 40 0.67 0.84 2.67
C ILE A 40 1.14 1.41 1.36
N TRP A 41 0.34 2.28 0.77
CA TRP A 41 0.65 2.99 -0.46
C TRP A 41 0.88 4.46 -0.17
N PHE A 42 1.84 5.05 -0.85
CA PHE A 42 2.14 6.47 -0.87
C PHE A 42 1.76 6.97 -2.26
N SER A 43 0.52 7.45 -2.41
CA SER A 43 0.03 8.02 -3.67
C SER A 43 0.46 9.48 -3.71
N LEU A 44 1.49 9.78 -4.49
CA LEU A 44 2.19 11.06 -4.44
C LEU A 44 1.63 12.07 -5.45
N ALA A 45 1.18 11.61 -6.61
CA ALA A 45 0.59 12.44 -7.64
C ALA A 45 -0.29 11.59 -8.58
N GLY A 46 -1.23 12.26 -9.25
CA GLY A 46 -2.00 11.72 -10.37
C GLY A 46 -3.15 10.79 -9.97
N ASP A 47 -3.83 10.22 -10.98
CA ASP A 47 -4.98 9.34 -10.78
C ASP A 47 -4.56 7.87 -10.75
N VAL A 48 -4.66 7.29 -9.55
CA VAL A 48 -4.40 5.87 -9.27
C VAL A 48 -5.71 5.20 -8.91
N ARG A 49 -5.99 4.04 -9.52
CA ARG A 49 -7.21 3.27 -9.23
C ARG A 49 -6.91 1.80 -9.01
N ILE A 50 -7.70 1.15 -8.17
CA ILE A 50 -7.74 -0.31 -8.01
C ILE A 50 -9.14 -0.78 -8.41
N GLY A 51 -9.25 -1.42 -9.58
CA GLY A 51 -10.52 -1.64 -10.25
C GLY A 51 -11.24 -0.30 -10.44
N ASP A 52 -12.45 -0.20 -9.89
CA ASP A 52 -13.25 1.03 -9.95
C ASP A 52 -13.04 1.98 -8.76
N ILE A 53 -12.13 1.65 -7.85
CA ILE A 53 -11.89 2.44 -6.63
C ILE A 53 -10.75 3.40 -6.88
N ALA A 54 -11.03 4.71 -6.81
CA ALA A 54 -10.01 5.75 -6.82
C ALA A 54 -9.19 5.69 -5.51
N ILE A 55 -7.87 5.76 -5.64
CA ILE A 55 -6.94 5.86 -4.53
C ILE A 55 -6.57 7.35 -4.39
N PRO A 56 -6.98 7.99 -3.28
CA PRO A 56 -6.65 9.39 -3.06
C PRO A 56 -5.15 9.58 -2.83
N GLU A 57 -4.66 10.78 -3.17
CA GLU A 57 -3.31 11.21 -2.81
C GLU A 57 -3.09 11.17 -1.29
N GLY A 58 -1.85 10.85 -0.88
CA GLY A 58 -1.43 10.69 0.50
C GLY A 58 -0.99 9.27 0.86
N VAL A 59 -0.98 8.99 2.17
CA VAL A 59 -0.64 7.66 2.70
C VAL A 59 -1.92 6.86 2.87
N VAL A 60 -2.06 5.76 2.14
CA VAL A 60 -3.27 4.95 2.09
C VAL A 60 -2.96 3.54 2.57
N VAL A 61 -3.68 3.08 3.60
CA VAL A 61 -3.68 1.67 3.99
C VAL A 61 -4.65 0.92 3.10
N LEU A 62 -4.15 -0.12 2.45
CA LEU A 62 -4.99 -1.06 1.72
C LEU A 62 -5.40 -2.22 2.63
N PRO A 63 -6.66 -2.66 2.53
CA PRO A 63 -7.15 -3.80 3.27
C PRO A 63 -6.43 -5.08 2.83
N VAL A 64 -6.66 -6.18 3.57
CA VAL A 64 -6.20 -7.50 3.12
C VAL A 64 -6.84 -7.82 1.77
N GLU A 65 -6.00 -8.00 0.76
CA GLU A 65 -6.40 -8.31 -0.61
C GLU A 65 -6.90 -9.76 -0.66
N LYS A 66 -8.22 -9.92 -0.87
CA LYS A 66 -8.90 -11.21 -0.97
C LYS A 66 -9.22 -11.62 -2.41
N VAL A 67 -9.19 -10.66 -3.33
CA VAL A 67 -9.49 -10.84 -4.75
C VAL A 67 -8.48 -10.04 -5.56
N ALA A 68 -7.94 -10.64 -6.61
CA ALA A 68 -7.02 -9.95 -7.49
C ALA A 68 -7.75 -8.81 -8.21
N ALA A 69 -7.08 -7.68 -8.38
CA ALA A 69 -7.66 -6.49 -9.00
C ALA A 69 -6.68 -5.87 -9.99
N GLN A 70 -7.17 -5.09 -10.94
CA GLN A 70 -6.31 -4.30 -11.81
C GLN A 70 -5.97 -2.98 -11.11
N VAL A 71 -4.72 -2.57 -11.18
CA VAL A 71 -4.25 -1.25 -10.77
C VAL A 71 -3.98 -0.45 -12.02
N SER A 72 -4.64 0.68 -12.17
CA SER A 72 -4.42 1.62 -13.26
C SER A 72 -3.74 2.87 -12.74
N LEU A 73 -2.66 3.28 -13.39
CA LEU A 73 -1.96 4.53 -13.14
C LEU A 73 -2.11 5.40 -14.39
N ALA A 74 -2.82 6.52 -14.27
CA ALA A 74 -2.93 7.50 -15.33
C ALA A 74 -1.59 8.19 -15.63
N PRO A 75 -1.42 8.84 -16.80
CA PRO A 75 -0.26 9.69 -17.05
C PRO A 75 -0.03 10.71 -15.92
N GLY A 76 1.22 10.90 -15.51
CA GLY A 76 1.59 11.76 -14.38
C GLY A 76 1.43 11.11 -13.00
N SER A 77 0.98 9.86 -12.91
CA SER A 77 0.84 9.19 -11.61
C SER A 77 2.18 8.80 -11.01
N GLU A 78 2.33 9.02 -9.71
CA GLU A 78 3.50 8.62 -8.92
C GLU A 78 3.06 7.91 -7.64
N LEU A 79 3.59 6.72 -7.41
CA LEU A 79 3.15 5.81 -6.36
C LEU A 79 4.33 5.03 -5.80
N ALA A 80 4.37 4.86 -4.48
CA ALA A 80 5.24 3.89 -3.82
C ALA A 80 4.43 2.98 -2.89
N GLY A 81 4.94 1.79 -2.61
CA GLY A 81 4.22 0.82 -1.82
C GLY A 81 5.12 -0.07 -0.97
N ILE A 82 4.60 -0.41 0.21
CA ILE A 82 5.11 -1.46 1.08
C ILE A 82 4.04 -2.55 1.10
N ARG A 83 4.42 -3.77 0.74
CA ARG A 83 3.57 -4.95 0.84
C ARG A 83 3.98 -5.76 2.04
N PHE A 84 3.06 -6.03 2.95
CA PHE A 84 3.32 -6.87 4.12
C PHE A 84 3.18 -8.35 3.80
N GLN A 85 3.83 -9.19 4.60
CA GLN A 85 3.60 -10.63 4.57
C GLN A 85 2.12 -10.95 4.87
N PRO A 86 1.59 -12.10 4.40
CA PRO A 86 0.22 -12.49 4.68
C PRO A 86 -0.12 -12.45 6.17
N ALA A 87 -1.32 -11.98 6.50
CA ALA A 87 -1.85 -11.86 7.87
C ALA A 87 -1.08 -10.92 8.83
N ILE A 88 0.04 -10.29 8.44
CA ILE A 88 0.81 -9.40 9.32
C ILE A 88 0.17 -8.02 9.51
N GLY A 89 -0.58 -7.51 8.53
CA GLY A 89 -1.10 -6.14 8.55
C GLY A 89 -1.84 -5.76 9.83
N TYR A 90 -2.66 -6.67 10.36
CA TYR A 90 -3.36 -6.44 11.64
C TYR A 90 -2.40 -6.34 12.82
N GLY A 91 -1.39 -7.20 12.89
CA GLY A 91 -0.39 -7.16 13.97
C GLY A 91 0.45 -5.89 13.98
N LEU A 92 0.59 -5.21 12.83
CA LEU A 92 1.34 -3.96 12.71
C LEU A 92 0.46 -2.73 12.96
N ILE A 93 -0.75 -2.73 12.39
CA ILE A 93 -1.61 -1.54 12.37
C ILE A 93 -2.69 -1.62 13.46
N CYS A 94 -2.80 -2.74 14.18
CA CYS A 94 -3.78 -3.00 15.25
C CYS A 94 -5.23 -2.65 14.88
N GLN A 95 -5.55 -2.71 13.59
CA GLN A 95 -6.86 -2.37 13.04
C GLN A 95 -7.09 -3.14 11.73
N HIS A 96 -8.32 -3.62 11.55
CA HIS A 96 -8.77 -4.15 10.28
C HIS A 96 -9.36 -3.03 9.42
N PHE A 97 -8.88 -2.90 8.19
CA PHE A 97 -9.47 -2.04 7.18
C PHE A 97 -10.27 -2.90 6.21
N GLY A 98 -11.50 -2.48 5.90
CA GLY A 98 -12.35 -3.13 4.90
C GLY A 98 -12.26 -2.48 3.52
N ARG A 99 -11.61 -1.32 3.42
CA ARG A 99 -11.47 -0.50 2.21
C ARG A 99 -10.18 0.31 2.25
N PRO A 100 -9.67 0.79 1.11
CA PRO A 100 -8.58 1.75 1.09
C PRO A 100 -8.89 2.94 2.01
N THR A 101 -7.97 3.25 2.91
CA THR A 101 -8.18 4.27 3.95
C THR A 101 -7.00 5.21 4.03
N VAL A 102 -7.25 6.51 3.88
CA VAL A 102 -6.23 7.54 4.03
C VAL A 102 -5.86 7.68 5.50
N LEU A 103 -4.56 7.63 5.80
CA LEU A 103 -4.03 7.93 7.11
C LEU A 103 -3.86 9.44 7.26
N THR A 104 -4.63 10.01 8.18
CA THR A 104 -4.47 11.40 8.62
C THR A 104 -3.60 11.47 9.88
N ARG A 105 -3.10 12.67 10.23
CA ARG A 105 -2.31 12.88 11.46
C ARG A 105 -3.07 12.49 12.75
N GLU A 106 -4.39 12.41 12.69
CA GLU A 106 -5.26 12.04 13.82
C GLU A 106 -5.27 10.54 14.11
N PHE A 107 -4.72 9.70 13.22
CA PHE A 107 -4.53 8.26 13.47
C PHE A 107 -3.47 7.93 14.54
N ARG A 108 -2.99 8.93 15.29
CA ARG A 108 -1.93 8.83 16.33
C ARG A 108 -2.23 7.90 17.51
N THR A 109 -3.41 7.29 17.59
CA THR A 109 -3.76 6.44 18.75
C THR A 109 -3.28 4.98 18.62
N ILE A 110 -2.84 4.50 17.45
CA ILE A 110 -2.76 3.04 17.20
C ILE A 110 -1.33 2.44 17.23
N ALA A 111 -0.34 3.16 17.75
CA ALA A 111 0.95 2.52 18.05
C ALA A 111 1.63 3.21 19.23
N ARG A 112 1.11 3.01 20.45
CA ARG A 112 2.01 2.99 21.61
C ARG A 112 2.90 1.76 21.46
N ILE A 113 4.00 1.92 20.71
CA ILE A 113 5.17 1.07 20.88
C ILE A 113 5.62 1.34 22.31
N THR A 114 5.21 0.49 23.24
CA THR A 114 5.80 0.46 24.58
C THR A 114 7.29 0.19 24.35
N PRO A 115 8.21 1.09 24.74
CA PRO A 115 9.62 0.75 24.76
C PRO A 115 9.74 -0.39 25.77
N GLY A 116 10.04 -1.59 25.27
CA GLY A 116 10.48 -2.67 26.12
C GLY A 116 11.74 -2.19 26.84
N LYS A 117 11.66 -2.07 28.16
CA LYS A 117 12.86 -2.04 29.00
C LYS A 117 13.62 -3.34 28.74
N VAL A 118 14.86 -3.20 28.27
CA VAL A 118 15.94 -4.17 28.50
C VAL A 118 16.95 -3.47 29.38
#